data_AF-A0A2E7UUI5-F1
#
_entry.id   AF-A0A2E7UUI5-F1
#
_cell.length_a   1.000
_cell.length_b   1.000
_cell.length_c   1.000
_cell.angle_alpha   90.00
_cell.angle_beta   90.00
_cell.angle_gamma   90.00
#
_symmetry.space_group_name_H-M   'P 1'
#
loop_
_entity.id
_entity.type
_entity.pdbx_description
1 polymer ?
#
loop_
_entity_poly.entity_id
_entity_poly.type
_entity_poly.pdbx_seq_one_letter_code
_entity_poly.pdbx_strand_id
1 'polypeptide(L)'
;MPFSEPQATSPPPQNVRAALDALLADRHGSAARNLFLHLAQYSDRRVQKVARNRYGNLLTDAHREELVGEVLFELMNGSLAAFRGQTIGELTAFVRCICDRLVWRLAQKQIRERDTLSETGFAAEMVRAWNGSIPGPADQFRFPAKNPLQEQDSKYLLKLLDAGSRADLARLEGVSRAAVTQRIQRIKRRIAELSDSEQAAAEAWFAQEAERSAGRRRPAV
;
A
#
# COMPACT_ATOMS: atom_id res chain seq x y z
N MET A 1 24.67 49.54 -26.47
CA MET A 1 23.65 48.53 -26.13
C MET A 1 22.46 48.74 -27.04
N PRO A 2 22.31 48.02 -28.16
CA PRO A 2 21.14 48.17 -29.01
C PRO A 2 19.93 47.56 -28.29
N PHE A 3 18.86 48.34 -28.19
CA PHE A 3 17.56 47.89 -27.71
C PHE A 3 17.01 46.85 -28.68
N SER A 4 16.80 45.63 -28.21
CA SER A 4 16.10 44.60 -28.97
C SER A 4 14.68 45.09 -29.27
N GLU A 5 14.34 45.15 -30.55
CA GLU A 5 12.99 45.46 -31.02
C GLU A 5 11.96 44.51 -30.38
N PRO A 6 10.78 45.02 -29.99
CA PRO A 6 9.68 44.16 -29.57
C PRO A 6 9.27 43.27 -30.75
N GLN A 7 9.50 41.97 -30.62
CA GLN A 7 9.04 40.99 -31.60
C GLN A 7 7.54 41.18 -31.82
N ALA A 8 7.19 41.50 -33.07
CA ALA A 8 5.82 41.62 -33.51
C ALA A 8 5.05 40.35 -33.12
N THR A 9 4.05 40.51 -32.25
CA THR A 9 3.10 39.47 -31.90
C THR A 9 2.31 39.12 -33.14
N SER A 10 2.78 38.12 -33.88
CA SER A 10 2.05 37.52 -34.99
C SER A 10 0.65 37.13 -34.50
N PRO A 11 -0.42 37.41 -35.27
CA PRO A 11 -1.77 37.04 -34.88
C PRO A 11 -1.82 35.54 -34.60
N PRO A 12 -2.59 35.10 -33.57
CA PRO A 12 -2.67 33.69 -33.24
C PRO A 12 -3.10 32.90 -34.48
N PRO A 13 -2.45 31.76 -34.79
CA PRO A 13 -2.76 31.00 -35.99
C PRO A 13 -4.25 30.62 -35.96
N GLN A 14 -4.99 31.03 -36.99
CA GLN A 14 -6.42 30.74 -37.13
C GLN A 14 -6.69 29.22 -37.20
N ASN A 15 -5.67 28.43 -37.52
CA ASN A 15 -5.72 26.97 -37.53
C ASN A 15 -4.54 26.41 -36.72
N VAL A 16 -4.76 26.20 -35.42
CA VAL A 16 -3.76 25.68 -34.49
C VAL A 16 -3.30 24.29 -34.88
N ARG A 17 -4.16 23.48 -35.52
CA ARG A 17 -3.80 22.14 -35.97
C ARG A 17 -2.71 22.19 -37.05
N ALA A 18 -2.91 22.99 -38.08
CA ALA A 18 -1.92 23.13 -39.16
C ALA A 18 -0.59 23.67 -38.63
N ALA A 19 -0.64 24.64 -37.71
CA ALA A 19 0.56 25.15 -37.04
C ALA A 19 1.26 24.08 -36.20
N LEU A 20 0.50 23.26 -35.46
CA LEU A 20 1.03 22.17 -34.64
C LEU A 20 1.64 21.07 -35.52
N ASP A 21 1.00 20.70 -36.62
CA ASP A 21 1.52 19.69 -37.56
C ASP A 21 2.86 20.13 -38.18
N ALA A 22 2.98 21.41 -38.56
CA ALA A 22 4.23 21.98 -39.05
C ALA A 22 5.35 21.94 -37.97
N LEU A 23 5.02 22.27 -36.71
CA LEU A 23 5.96 22.21 -35.59
C LEU A 23 6.36 20.79 -35.21
N LEU A 24 5.45 19.82 -35.35
CA LEU A 24 5.73 18.42 -35.07
C LEU A 24 6.52 17.72 -36.18
N ALA A 25 6.50 18.26 -37.40
CA ALA A 25 7.35 17.82 -38.51
C ALA A 25 8.82 18.25 -38.28
N ASP A 26 9.05 19.43 -37.69
CA ASP A 26 10.38 19.91 -37.28
C ASP A 26 10.49 20.02 -35.74
N ARG A 27 10.62 18.89 -35.07
CA ARG A 27 10.66 18.81 -33.60
C ARG A 27 11.90 19.45 -32.98
N HIS A 28 12.96 19.66 -33.76
CA HIS A 28 14.22 20.20 -33.29
C HIS A 28 14.35 21.71 -33.56
N GLY A 29 13.40 22.30 -34.29
CA GLY A 29 13.32 23.73 -34.49
C GLY A 29 13.14 24.53 -33.20
N SER A 30 13.63 25.77 -33.21
CA SER A 30 13.50 26.72 -32.09
C SER A 30 12.04 26.99 -31.73
N ALA A 31 11.15 27.00 -32.72
CA ALA A 31 9.71 27.18 -32.51
C ALA A 31 9.07 25.99 -31.78
N ALA A 32 9.43 24.75 -32.13
CA ALA A 32 8.96 23.56 -31.43
C ALA A 32 9.48 23.52 -29.99
N ARG A 33 10.76 23.89 -29.78
CA ARG A 33 11.33 24.04 -28.43
C ARG A 33 10.54 25.04 -27.58
N ASN A 34 10.21 26.21 -28.12
CA ASN A 34 9.43 27.22 -27.39
C ASN A 34 8.04 26.71 -27.02
N LEU A 35 7.37 25.99 -27.92
CA LEU A 35 6.09 25.34 -27.62
C LEU A 35 6.23 24.37 -26.44
N PHE A 36 7.22 23.46 -26.47
CA PHE A 36 7.41 22.49 -25.39
C PHE A 36 7.78 23.15 -24.05
N LEU A 37 8.56 24.23 -24.06
CA LEU A 37 8.83 25.01 -22.84
C LEU A 37 7.56 25.64 -22.27
N HIS A 38 6.70 26.20 -23.12
CA HIS A 38 5.41 26.74 -22.68
C HIS A 38 4.49 25.65 -22.13
N LEU A 39 4.42 24.49 -22.80
CA LEU A 39 3.65 23.34 -22.33
C LEU A 39 4.19 22.80 -21.02
N ALA A 40 5.51 22.77 -20.82
CA ALA A 40 6.15 22.37 -19.56
C ALA A 40 5.74 23.29 -18.41
N GLN A 41 5.86 24.61 -18.60
CA GLN A 41 5.46 25.59 -17.59
C GLN A 41 3.96 25.52 -17.27
N TYR A 42 3.12 25.33 -18.28
CA TYR A 42 1.68 25.15 -18.07
C TYR A 42 1.38 23.87 -17.28
N SER A 43 2.01 22.76 -17.68
CA SER A 43 1.81 21.44 -17.09
C SER A 43 2.26 21.44 -15.63
N ASP A 44 3.41 22.02 -15.32
CA ASP A 44 3.90 22.18 -13.94
C ASP A 44 2.87 22.92 -13.07
N ARG A 45 2.46 24.13 -13.47
CA ARG A 45 1.46 24.90 -12.70
C ARG A 45 0.16 24.11 -12.50
N ARG A 46 -0.29 23.37 -13.52
CA ARG A 46 -1.52 22.57 -13.44
C ARG A 46 -1.37 21.38 -12.50
N VAL A 47 -0.30 20.59 -12.66
CA VAL A 47 0.01 19.42 -11.83
C VAL A 47 0.14 19.85 -10.37
N GLN A 48 0.93 20.89 -10.09
CA GLN A 48 1.08 21.45 -8.75
C GLN A 48 -0.27 21.85 -8.14
N LYS A 49 -1.10 22.58 -8.91
CA LYS A 49 -2.43 23.00 -8.44
C LYS A 49 -3.35 21.82 -8.12
N VAL A 50 -3.44 20.84 -9.01
CA VAL A 50 -4.36 19.70 -8.83
C VAL A 50 -3.86 18.76 -7.72
N ALA A 51 -2.56 18.44 -7.73
CA ALA A 51 -1.95 17.58 -6.73
C ALA A 51 -2.07 18.17 -5.32
N ARG A 52 -1.75 19.46 -5.13
CA ARG A 52 -1.89 20.12 -3.83
C ARG A 52 -3.34 20.19 -3.36
N ASN A 53 -4.26 20.59 -4.24
CA ASN A 53 -5.65 20.82 -3.84
C ASN A 53 -6.43 19.53 -3.56
N ARG A 54 -6.13 18.43 -4.26
CA ARG A 54 -6.90 17.17 -4.14
C ARG A 54 -6.15 16.05 -3.43
N TYR A 55 -4.82 16.05 -3.49
CA TYR A 55 -3.97 14.94 -3.07
C TYR A 55 -2.75 15.41 -2.27
N GLY A 56 -2.85 16.55 -1.57
CA GLY A 56 -1.71 17.20 -0.91
C GLY A 56 -0.97 16.30 0.10
N ASN A 57 -1.70 15.42 0.79
CA ASN A 57 -1.14 14.48 1.77
C ASN A 57 -0.76 13.12 1.16
N LEU A 58 -1.03 12.92 -0.13
CA LEU A 58 -0.81 11.65 -0.82
C LEU A 58 0.36 11.74 -1.82
N LEU A 59 0.49 12.87 -2.53
CA LEU A 59 1.51 13.07 -3.54
C LEU A 59 2.59 14.03 -3.04
N THR A 60 3.81 13.52 -2.89
CA THR A 60 5.01 14.27 -2.52
C THR A 60 5.46 15.22 -3.64
N ASP A 61 6.40 16.11 -3.34
CA ASP A 61 6.96 17.00 -4.37
C ASP A 61 7.73 16.23 -5.46
N ALA A 62 8.44 15.15 -5.09
CA ALA A 62 9.10 14.28 -6.05
C ALA A 62 8.12 13.66 -7.06
N HIS A 63 6.96 13.18 -6.61
CA HIS A 63 5.91 12.67 -7.51
C HIS A 63 5.38 13.76 -8.45
N ARG A 64 5.32 15.02 -7.99
CA ARG A 64 4.83 16.14 -8.81
C ARG A 64 5.82 16.47 -9.92
N GLU A 65 7.12 16.47 -9.64
CA GLU A 65 8.16 16.69 -10.65
C GLU A 65 8.18 15.56 -11.69
N GLU A 66 8.09 14.31 -11.25
CA GLU A 66 8.00 13.15 -12.14
C GLU A 66 6.78 13.23 -13.07
N LEU A 67 5.61 13.60 -12.53
CA LEU A 67 4.38 13.77 -13.32
C LEU A 67 4.53 14.83 -14.43
N VAL A 68 5.28 15.91 -14.20
CA VAL A 68 5.53 16.90 -15.26
C VAL A 68 6.35 16.28 -16.39
N GLY A 69 7.37 15.48 -16.05
CA GLY A 69 8.13 14.68 -17.01
C GLY A 69 7.25 13.70 -17.80
N GLU A 70 6.36 12.98 -17.12
CA GLU A 70 5.42 12.03 -17.76
C GLU A 70 4.45 12.73 -18.71
N VAL A 71 3.89 13.88 -18.31
CA VAL A 71 3.00 14.68 -19.18
C VAL A 71 3.74 15.08 -20.44
N LEU A 72 4.96 15.62 -20.32
CA LEU A 72 5.75 16.04 -21.47
C LEU A 72 6.10 14.86 -22.37
N PHE A 73 6.48 13.73 -21.78
CA PHE A 73 6.75 12.51 -22.51
C PHE A 73 5.51 12.05 -23.30
N GLU A 74 4.32 12.01 -22.68
CA GLU A 74 3.08 11.60 -23.35
C GLU A 74 2.67 12.58 -24.47
N LEU A 75 2.93 13.89 -24.30
CA LEU A 75 2.71 14.90 -25.33
C LEU A 75 3.64 14.69 -26.53
N MET A 76 4.94 14.47 -26.28
CA MET A 76 5.96 14.27 -27.31
C MET A 76 5.83 12.93 -28.05
N ASN A 77 5.39 11.88 -27.35
CA ASN A 77 5.32 10.52 -27.89
C ASN A 77 4.06 10.25 -28.72
N GLY A 78 3.17 11.23 -28.88
CA GLY A 78 2.10 11.13 -29.88
C GLY A 78 0.78 11.80 -29.53
N SER A 79 0.57 12.23 -28.28
CA SER A 79 -0.72 12.85 -27.92
C SER A 79 -0.96 14.16 -28.66
N LEU A 80 0.07 14.97 -28.88
CA LEU A 80 -0.03 16.17 -29.72
C LEU A 80 -0.32 15.83 -31.19
N ALA A 81 0.25 14.73 -31.71
CA ALA A 81 -0.04 14.27 -33.08
C ALA A 81 -1.50 13.83 -33.23
N ALA A 82 -2.11 13.26 -32.18
CA ALA A 82 -3.50 12.83 -32.15
C ALA A 82 -4.52 13.98 -31.89
N PHE A 83 -4.07 15.16 -31.49
CA PHE A 83 -4.94 16.30 -31.17
C PHE A 83 -5.78 16.75 -32.39
N ARG A 84 -7.10 16.83 -32.26
CA ARG A 84 -8.01 17.19 -33.38
C ARG A 84 -8.64 18.59 -33.26
N GLY A 85 -8.31 19.36 -32.22
CA GLY A 85 -8.86 20.71 -32.05
C GLY A 85 -8.24 21.72 -33.00
N GLN A 86 -8.92 22.84 -33.20
CA GLN A 86 -8.53 23.90 -34.13
C GLN A 86 -8.06 25.17 -33.40
N THR A 87 -8.35 25.28 -32.11
CA THR A 87 -8.12 26.48 -31.30
C THR A 87 -7.10 26.26 -30.17
N ILE A 88 -6.53 27.36 -29.67
CA ILE A 88 -5.58 27.33 -28.54
C ILE A 88 -6.30 26.92 -27.25
N GLY A 89 -7.57 27.31 -27.09
CA GLY A 89 -8.39 26.90 -25.95
C GLY A 89 -8.60 25.40 -25.90
N GLU A 90 -8.86 24.75 -27.04
CA GLU A 90 -8.98 23.30 -27.14
C GLU A 90 -7.65 22.59 -26.87
N LEU A 91 -6.53 23.11 -27.38
CA LEU A 91 -5.20 22.56 -27.09
C LEU A 91 -4.91 22.61 -25.58
N THR A 92 -5.21 23.76 -24.97
CA THR A 92 -5.04 23.96 -23.52
C THR A 92 -5.94 22.99 -22.73
N ALA A 93 -7.19 22.82 -23.13
CA ALA A 93 -8.12 21.88 -22.51
C ALA A 93 -7.66 20.43 -22.68
N PHE A 94 -7.11 20.08 -23.84
CA PHE A 94 -6.55 18.76 -24.12
C PHE A 94 -5.37 18.44 -23.21
N VAL A 95 -4.38 19.35 -23.13
CA VAL A 95 -3.22 19.21 -22.24
C VAL A 95 -3.68 19.12 -20.78
N ARG A 96 -4.64 19.96 -20.36
CA ARG A 96 -5.23 19.90 -19.02
C ARG A 96 -5.81 18.52 -18.70
N CYS A 97 -6.54 17.91 -19.63
CA CYS A 97 -7.11 16.57 -19.44
C CYS A 97 -6.01 15.51 -19.27
N ILE A 98 -4.90 15.62 -20.00
CA ILE A 98 -3.74 14.74 -19.83
C ILE A 98 -3.16 14.89 -18.43
N CYS A 99 -2.87 16.12 -17.99
CA CYS A 99 -2.36 16.40 -16.64
C CYS A 99 -3.28 15.81 -15.56
N ASP A 100 -4.58 16.10 -15.63
CA ASP A 100 -5.55 15.65 -14.62
C ASP A 100 -5.65 14.12 -14.58
N ARG A 101 -5.60 13.47 -15.74
CA ARG A 101 -5.66 12.00 -15.87
C ARG A 101 -4.43 11.33 -15.28
N LEU A 102 -3.22 11.84 -15.55
CA LEU A 102 -1.98 11.27 -15.01
C LEU A 102 -1.90 11.46 -13.50
N VAL A 103 -2.22 12.66 -13.00
CA VAL A 103 -2.33 12.91 -11.55
C VAL A 103 -3.31 11.93 -10.90
N TRP A 104 -4.49 11.74 -11.50
CA TRP A 104 -5.48 10.78 -10.98
C TRP A 104 -4.95 9.34 -10.99
N ARG A 105 -4.30 8.89 -12.08
CA ARG A 105 -3.74 7.52 -12.17
C ARG A 105 -2.69 7.26 -11.08
N LEU A 106 -1.77 8.19 -10.87
CA LEU A 106 -0.74 8.05 -9.83
C LEU A 106 -1.38 8.07 -8.43
N ALA A 107 -2.33 8.97 -8.18
CA ALA A 107 -3.06 8.99 -6.92
C ALA A 107 -3.78 7.65 -6.65
N GLN A 108 -4.46 7.08 -7.65
CA GLN A 108 -5.11 5.77 -7.53
C GLN A 108 -4.10 4.63 -7.31
N LYS A 109 -2.92 4.70 -7.90
CA LYS A 109 -1.84 3.74 -7.63
C LYS A 109 -1.42 3.82 -6.15
N GLN A 110 -1.14 5.03 -5.65
CA GLN A 110 -0.72 5.25 -4.26
C GLN A 110 -1.79 4.87 -3.24
N ILE A 111 -3.08 5.14 -3.53
CA ILE A 111 -4.20 4.68 -2.70
C ILE A 111 -4.22 3.15 -2.64
N ARG A 112 -4.13 2.48 -3.79
CA ARG A 112 -4.10 1.00 -3.83
C ARG A 112 -2.91 0.42 -3.09
N GLU A 113 -1.72 1.00 -3.23
CA GLU A 113 -0.52 0.57 -2.52
C GLU A 113 -0.69 0.74 -1.02
N ARG A 114 -1.17 1.91 -0.56
CA ARG A 114 -1.48 2.15 0.85
C ARG A 114 -2.50 1.17 1.39
N ASP A 115 -3.59 0.94 0.66
CA ASP A 115 -4.66 0.06 1.10
C ASP A 115 -4.19 -1.41 1.14
N THR A 116 -3.30 -1.81 0.22
CA THR A 116 -2.66 -3.13 0.21
C THR A 116 -1.71 -3.32 1.40
N LEU A 117 -0.96 -2.27 1.76
CA LEU A 117 -0.03 -2.28 2.89
C LEU A 117 -0.71 -2.09 4.24
N SER A 118 -1.93 -1.54 4.26
CA SER A 118 -2.70 -1.43 5.49
C SER A 118 -3.11 -2.81 5.98
N GLU A 119 -2.80 -3.14 7.24
CA GLU A 119 -3.14 -4.43 7.85
C GLU A 119 -4.66 -4.72 7.77
N THR A 120 -5.49 -3.69 7.67
CA THR A 120 -6.95 -3.74 7.61
C THR A 120 -7.54 -3.70 6.20
N GLY A 121 -6.72 -3.72 5.15
CA GLY A 121 -7.20 -3.69 3.76
C GLY A 121 -7.75 -5.03 3.26
N PHE A 122 -8.68 -4.98 2.30
CA PHE A 122 -9.26 -6.17 1.64
C PHE A 122 -8.20 -7.13 1.08
N ALA A 123 -7.08 -6.61 0.57
CA ALA A 123 -5.96 -7.44 0.10
C ALA A 123 -5.25 -8.15 1.26
N ALA A 124 -5.07 -7.50 2.41
CA ALA A 124 -4.52 -8.13 3.61
C ALA A 124 -5.50 -9.18 4.16
N GLU A 125 -6.81 -8.92 4.13
CA GLU A 125 -7.83 -9.92 4.48
C GLU A 125 -7.84 -11.10 3.51
N MET A 126 -7.71 -10.88 2.21
CA MET A 126 -7.59 -11.94 1.21
C MET A 126 -6.32 -12.77 1.41
N VAL A 127 -5.16 -12.14 1.65
CA VAL A 127 -3.91 -12.85 1.93
C VAL A 127 -4.02 -13.65 3.23
N ARG A 128 -4.66 -13.11 4.28
CA ARG A 128 -4.96 -13.87 5.52
C ARG A 128 -5.90 -15.04 5.27
N ALA A 129 -6.97 -14.83 4.51
CA ALA A 129 -7.92 -15.88 4.15
C ALA A 129 -7.26 -16.99 3.32
N TRP A 130 -6.39 -16.60 2.39
CA TRP A 130 -5.63 -17.53 1.56
C TRP A 130 -4.57 -18.29 2.36
N ASN A 131 -3.80 -17.61 3.22
CA ASN A 131 -2.87 -18.24 4.16
C ASN A 131 -3.57 -19.12 5.20
N GLY A 132 -4.83 -18.84 5.54
CA GLY A 132 -5.64 -19.72 6.38
C GLY A 132 -6.15 -20.98 5.66
N SER A 133 -6.13 -20.99 4.33
CA SER A 133 -6.66 -22.08 3.49
C SER A 133 -5.57 -23.03 2.96
N ILE A 134 -4.33 -22.55 2.87
CA ILE A 134 -3.18 -23.36 2.45
C ILE A 134 -2.40 -23.76 3.69
N PRO A 135 -2.29 -25.07 4.00
CA PRO A 135 -1.44 -25.52 5.09
C PRO A 135 -0.02 -25.03 4.84
N GLY A 136 0.54 -24.28 5.79
CA GLY A 136 1.91 -23.82 5.70
C GLY A 136 2.88 -25.01 5.63
N PRO A 137 4.13 -24.83 5.19
CA PRO A 137 5.12 -25.91 5.18
C PRO A 137 5.26 -26.61 6.55
N ALA A 138 5.04 -25.88 7.65
CA ALA A 138 5.03 -26.41 9.01
C ALA A 138 3.80 -27.28 9.35
N ASP A 139 2.68 -27.12 8.64
CA ASP A 139 1.47 -27.92 8.86
C ASP A 139 1.62 -29.37 8.39
N GLN A 140 2.52 -29.61 7.43
CA GLN A 140 2.85 -30.95 6.94
C GLN A 140 3.81 -31.69 7.88
N PHE A 141 4.54 -30.95 8.73
CA PHE A 141 5.41 -31.48 9.78
C PHE A 141 4.80 -31.31 11.16
N ARG A 142 3.47 -31.47 11.27
CA ARG A 142 2.79 -31.61 12.56
C ARG A 142 3.18 -32.94 13.19
N PHE A 143 4.37 -32.99 13.79
CA PHE A 143 4.75 -34.08 14.65
C PHE A 143 3.72 -34.15 15.77
N PRO A 144 3.12 -35.31 16.06
CA PRO A 144 2.41 -35.53 17.31
C PRO A 144 3.48 -35.49 18.40
N ALA A 145 3.84 -34.29 18.85
CA ALA A 145 4.68 -34.10 20.00
C ALA A 145 3.91 -34.71 21.17
N LYS A 146 4.29 -35.94 21.55
CA LYS A 146 3.77 -36.61 22.72
C LYS A 146 3.95 -35.64 23.88
N ASN A 147 2.83 -35.15 24.42
CA ASN A 147 2.85 -34.13 25.47
C ASN A 147 3.75 -34.62 26.63
N PRO A 148 4.90 -33.98 26.87
CA PRO A 148 5.83 -34.41 27.91
C PRO A 148 5.41 -33.87 29.30
N LEU A 149 4.37 -33.03 29.36
CA LEU A 149 3.86 -32.49 30.61
C LEU A 149 3.04 -33.52 31.38
N GLN A 150 3.08 -33.39 32.70
CA GLN A 150 2.15 -34.11 33.58
C GLN A 150 0.70 -33.75 33.22
N GLU A 151 -0.19 -34.74 33.29
CA GLU A 151 -1.60 -34.59 32.90
C GLU A 151 -2.32 -33.45 33.65
N GLN A 152 -1.95 -33.22 34.91
CA GLN A 152 -2.52 -32.13 35.70
C GLN A 152 -2.14 -30.74 35.18
N ASP A 153 -0.92 -30.61 34.67
CA ASP A 153 -0.38 -29.34 34.17
C ASP A 153 -0.93 -29.03 32.79
N SER A 154 -0.99 -30.04 31.91
CA SER A 154 -1.59 -29.88 30.59
C SER A 154 -3.07 -29.55 30.67
N LYS A 155 -3.85 -30.23 31.53
CA LYS A 155 -5.25 -29.88 31.81
C LYS A 155 -5.40 -28.45 32.31
N TYR A 156 -4.52 -28.01 33.20
CA TYR A 156 -4.57 -26.65 33.74
C TYR A 156 -4.24 -25.59 32.69
N LEU A 157 -3.23 -25.84 31.85
CA LEU A 157 -2.85 -24.97 30.74
C LEU A 157 -3.96 -24.88 29.68
N LEU A 158 -4.64 -25.98 29.37
CA LEU A 158 -5.80 -25.98 28.47
C LEU A 158 -6.95 -25.14 29.02
N LYS A 159 -7.29 -25.28 30.31
CA LYS A 159 -8.28 -24.41 30.96
C LYS A 159 -7.90 -22.93 30.88
N LEU A 160 -6.61 -22.61 31.02
CA LEU A 160 -6.12 -21.24 30.89
C LEU A 160 -6.29 -20.73 29.45
N LEU A 161 -5.99 -21.57 28.46
CA LEU A 161 -6.20 -21.27 27.05
C LEU A 161 -7.68 -21.05 26.75
N ASP A 162 -8.59 -21.84 27.34
CA ASP A 162 -10.06 -21.77 27.21
C ASP A 162 -10.70 -20.60 27.98
N ALA A 163 -10.08 -20.14 29.06
CA ALA A 163 -10.51 -18.93 29.78
C ALA A 163 -10.01 -17.64 29.11
N GLY A 164 -8.85 -17.68 28.45
CA GLY A 164 -8.37 -16.61 27.55
C GLY A 164 -7.63 -15.49 28.28
N SER A 165 -7.85 -15.36 29.58
CA SER A 165 -7.01 -14.57 30.46
C SER A 165 -6.83 -15.23 31.82
N ARG A 166 -5.75 -14.86 32.51
CA ARG A 166 -5.51 -15.27 33.90
C ARG A 166 -6.58 -14.74 34.85
N ALA A 167 -7.19 -13.59 34.52
CA ALA A 167 -8.24 -12.99 35.32
C ALA A 167 -9.55 -13.79 35.19
N ASP A 168 -9.87 -14.24 33.98
CA ASP A 168 -11.08 -15.03 33.74
C ASP A 168 -10.96 -16.43 34.34
N LEU A 169 -9.80 -17.07 34.22
CA LEU A 169 -9.55 -18.35 34.90
C LEU A 169 -9.67 -18.22 36.42
N ALA A 170 -9.13 -17.13 37.00
CA ALA A 170 -9.21 -16.86 38.43
C ALA A 170 -10.68 -16.72 38.90
N ARG A 171 -11.52 -16.03 38.12
CA ARG A 171 -12.96 -15.92 38.41
C ARG A 171 -13.67 -17.27 38.29
N LEU A 172 -13.36 -18.05 37.25
CA LEU A 172 -13.98 -19.36 37.01
C LEU A 172 -13.63 -20.39 38.08
N GLU A 173 -12.39 -20.41 38.58
CA GLU A 173 -11.95 -21.35 39.61
C GLU A 173 -12.11 -20.80 41.05
N GLY A 174 -12.62 -19.58 41.22
CA GLY A 174 -12.83 -18.97 42.55
C GLY A 174 -11.53 -18.70 43.32
N VAL A 175 -10.42 -18.49 42.62
CA VAL A 175 -9.09 -18.27 43.21
C VAL A 175 -8.54 -16.88 42.88
N SER A 176 -7.51 -16.43 43.59
CA SER A 176 -6.88 -15.15 43.29
C SER A 176 -6.03 -15.22 42.01
N ARG A 177 -5.91 -14.08 41.30
CA ARG A 177 -5.02 -13.94 40.13
C ARG A 177 -3.56 -14.27 40.46
N ALA A 178 -3.14 -14.01 41.70
CA ALA A 178 -1.83 -14.36 42.21
C ALA A 178 -1.64 -15.88 42.30
N ALA A 179 -2.64 -16.62 42.78
CA ALA A 179 -2.61 -18.08 42.84
C ALA A 179 -2.48 -18.70 41.43
N VAL A 180 -3.23 -18.17 40.45
CA VAL A 180 -3.11 -18.58 39.04
C VAL A 180 -1.70 -18.34 38.51
N THR A 181 -1.12 -17.17 38.82
CA THR A 181 0.24 -16.81 38.38
C THR A 181 1.30 -17.71 39.01
N GLN A 182 1.21 -17.98 40.32
CA GLN A 182 2.11 -18.90 41.01
C GLN A 182 2.04 -20.31 40.44
N ARG A 183 0.84 -20.79 40.10
CA ARG A 183 0.65 -22.11 39.49
C ARG A 183 1.29 -22.19 38.11
N ILE A 184 1.13 -21.16 37.28
CA ILE A 184 1.83 -21.07 35.97
C ILE A 184 3.35 -21.08 36.16
N GLN A 185 3.88 -20.34 37.14
CA GLN A 185 5.32 -20.31 37.40
C GLN A 185 5.87 -21.67 37.84
N ARG A 186 5.11 -22.43 38.66
CA ARG A 186 5.49 -23.81 39.03
C ARG A 186 5.49 -24.76 37.83
N ILE A 187 4.56 -24.61 36.91
CA ILE A 187 4.54 -25.39 35.66
C ILE A 187 5.74 -25.01 34.80
N LYS A 188 6.03 -23.71 34.61
CA LYS A 188 7.22 -23.24 33.89
C LYS A 188 8.52 -23.77 34.47
N ARG A 189 8.65 -23.78 35.79
CA ARG A 189 9.84 -24.34 36.46
C ARG A 189 10.00 -25.83 36.17
N ARG A 190 8.91 -26.61 36.25
CA ARG A 190 8.95 -28.04 35.90
C ARG A 190 9.28 -28.28 34.43
N ILE A 191 8.81 -27.42 33.52
CA ILE A 191 9.20 -27.48 32.11
C ILE A 191 10.70 -27.25 31.96
N ALA A 192 11.27 -26.26 32.65
CA ALA A 192 12.71 -26.00 32.63
C ALA A 192 13.57 -27.13 33.23
N GLU A 193 12.97 -28.06 33.96
CA GLU A 193 13.63 -29.26 34.50
C GLU A 193 13.59 -30.46 33.51
N LEU A 194 12.85 -30.37 32.41
CA LEU A 194 12.81 -31.38 31.35
C LEU A 194 14.06 -31.30 30.46
N SER A 195 14.34 -32.36 29.69
CA SER A 195 15.41 -32.32 28.68
C SER A 195 15.11 -31.31 27.56
N ASP A 196 16.14 -30.80 26.87
CA ASP A 196 15.97 -29.79 25.82
C ASP A 196 14.99 -30.23 24.71
N SER A 197 14.99 -31.53 24.38
CA SER A 197 14.05 -32.11 23.39
C SER A 197 12.61 -32.15 23.92
N GLU A 198 12.40 -32.41 25.21
CA GLU A 198 11.09 -32.39 25.86
C GLU A 198 10.60 -30.97 26.10
N GLN A 199 11.48 -30.01 26.37
CA GLN A 199 11.13 -28.59 26.43
C GLN A 199 10.62 -28.10 25.08
N ALA A 200 11.35 -28.39 24.00
CA ALA A 200 10.92 -28.07 22.65
C ALA A 200 9.58 -28.75 22.30
N ALA A 201 9.38 -30.00 22.72
CA ALA A 201 8.11 -30.71 22.54
C ALA A 201 6.96 -30.09 23.36
N ALA A 202 7.20 -29.63 24.58
CA ALA A 202 6.21 -28.95 25.42
C ALA A 202 5.79 -27.59 24.82
N GLU A 203 6.75 -26.82 24.31
CA GLU A 203 6.51 -25.54 23.64
C GLU A 203 5.72 -25.73 22.34
N ALA A 204 6.13 -26.70 21.51
CA ALA A 204 5.43 -27.05 20.28
C ALA A 204 3.99 -27.51 20.55
N TRP A 205 3.79 -28.36 21.57
CA TRP A 205 2.45 -28.78 21.99
C TRP A 205 1.60 -27.60 22.45
N PHE A 206 2.13 -26.71 23.30
CA PHE A 206 1.38 -25.57 23.82
C PHE A 206 1.02 -24.56 22.72
N ALA A 207 1.92 -24.32 21.76
CA ALA A 207 1.65 -23.48 20.60
C ALA A 207 0.51 -24.04 19.74
N GLN A 208 0.50 -25.36 19.49
CA GLN A 208 -0.58 -26.02 18.76
C GLN A 208 -1.94 -25.90 19.46
N GLU A 209 -1.99 -26.10 20.78
CA GLU A 209 -3.25 -26.00 21.53
C GLU A 209 -3.75 -24.55 21.64
N ALA A 210 -2.85 -23.57 21.70
CA ALA A 210 -3.20 -22.15 21.68
C ALA A 210 -3.87 -21.76 20.35
N GLU A 211 -3.35 -22.25 19.23
CA GLU A 211 -3.93 -22.03 17.91
C GLU A 211 -5.32 -22.68 17.77
N ARG A 212 -5.48 -23.94 18.22
CA ARG A 212 -6.79 -24.61 18.23
C ARG A 212 -7.81 -23.87 19.10
N SER A 213 -7.39 -23.39 20.26
CA SER A 213 -8.26 -22.64 21.17
C SER A 213 -8.68 -21.29 20.59
N ALA A 214 -7.77 -20.61 19.86
CA ALA A 214 -8.06 -19.38 19.14
C ALA A 214 -9.05 -19.62 17.97
N GLY A 215 -8.91 -20.74 17.26
CA GLY A 215 -9.84 -21.15 16.20
C GLY A 215 -11.27 -21.40 16.72
N ARG A 216 -11.42 -22.05 17.90
CA ARG A 216 -12.73 -22.30 18.54
C ARG A 216 -13.45 -21.03 19.03
N ARG A 217 -12.70 -19.97 19.32
CA ARG A 217 -13.26 -18.69 19.82
C ARG A 217 -13.73 -17.74 18.74
N ARG A 218 -13.33 -17.96 17.48
CA ARG A 218 -13.88 -17.17 16.38
C ARG A 218 -15.33 -17.63 16.15
N PRO A 219 -16.33 -16.74 16.27
CA PRO A 219 -17.69 -17.10 15.88
C PRO A 219 -17.67 -17.50 14.41
N ALA A 220 -18.36 -18.58 14.07
CA ALA A 220 -18.68 -18.90 12.69
C ALA A 220 -19.49 -17.71 12.13
N VAL A 221 -18.89 -16.97 11.21
CA VAL A 221 -19.56 -15.96 10.39
C VAL A 221 -20.05 -16.65 9.13
#